data_AF-A0A4R1QT77-F1
#
_entry.id   AF-A0A4R1QT77-F1
#
_cell.length_a   1.000
_cell.length_b   1.000
_cell.length_c   1.000
_cell.angle_alpha   90.00
_cell.angle_beta   90.00
_cell.angle_gamma   90.00
#
_symmetry.space_group_name_H-M   'P 1'
#
loop_
_entity.id
_entity.type
_entity.pdbx_description
1 polymer ?
#
loop_
_entity_poly.entity_id
_entity_poly.type
_entity_poly.pdbx_seq_one_letter_code
_entity_poly.pdbx_strand_id
1 'polypeptide(L)'
;MKKYWPLAFFGVFLLIWACSISWGADLKVIVEAENFLREENGAVTKTAGRIESSGNNCLLGWNNKGHAIEWEVVIPETGQYKIVLRYANGRNWTTLRSLTVDGQVPAKAFERIELLPSGGFAKTENNWQNLTVVDERHEPVLVEMAQGKHQVRMVNLGGIGNDDGATNLDAIGFLGKTVDPDVLGKPGK
;
A
#
# COMPACT_ATOMS: atom_id res chain seq x y z
N MET A 1 57.20 -54.12 -12.77
CA MET A 1 55.91 -53.90 -12.08
C MET A 1 55.86 -52.46 -11.59
N LYS A 2 55.12 -51.56 -12.27
CA LYS A 2 54.94 -50.16 -11.85
C LYS A 2 53.57 -50.04 -11.18
N LYS A 3 53.54 -49.60 -9.92
CA LYS A 3 52.30 -49.36 -9.14
C LYS A 3 51.79 -47.95 -9.46
N TYR A 4 50.54 -47.85 -9.86
CA TYR A 4 49.79 -46.59 -9.93
C TYR A 4 48.99 -46.40 -8.63
N TRP A 5 48.93 -45.16 -8.15
CA TRP A 5 48.02 -44.72 -7.08
C TRP A 5 46.96 -43.80 -7.72
N PRO A 6 45.66 -43.92 -7.36
CA PRO A 6 44.67 -42.99 -7.85
C PRO A 6 44.66 -41.71 -7.01
N LEU A 7 44.59 -40.56 -7.70
CA LEU A 7 44.29 -39.25 -7.13
C LEU A 7 42.83 -39.22 -6.68
N ALA A 8 42.59 -38.88 -5.41
CA ALA A 8 41.25 -38.59 -4.89
C ALA A 8 40.89 -37.13 -5.26
N PHE A 9 39.85 -36.95 -6.08
CA PHE A 9 39.21 -35.66 -6.33
C PHE A 9 38.35 -35.29 -5.11
N PHE A 10 38.75 -34.28 -4.36
CA PHE A 10 37.85 -33.61 -3.40
C PHE A 10 37.00 -32.60 -4.15
N GLY A 11 35.74 -32.95 -4.41
CA GLY A 11 34.74 -32.02 -4.92
C GLY A 11 34.32 -31.05 -3.83
N VAL A 12 34.62 -29.76 -4.01
CA VAL A 12 34.03 -28.68 -3.22
C VAL A 12 32.61 -28.46 -3.73
N PHE A 13 31.60 -28.86 -2.94
CA PHE A 13 30.22 -28.47 -3.18
C PHE A 13 30.02 -27.03 -2.69
N LEU A 14 30.12 -26.06 -3.60
CA LEU A 14 29.59 -24.72 -3.37
C LEU A 14 28.06 -24.80 -3.47
N LEU A 15 27.37 -24.86 -2.33
CA LEU A 15 25.93 -24.61 -2.25
C LEU A 15 25.68 -23.12 -2.47
N ILE A 16 25.60 -22.71 -3.72
CA ILE A 16 25.09 -21.38 -4.08
C ILE A 16 23.58 -21.46 -3.93
N TRP A 17 23.06 -20.96 -2.81
CA TRP A 17 21.63 -20.72 -2.65
C TRP A 17 21.30 -19.51 -3.53
N ALA A 18 21.07 -19.76 -4.82
CA ALA A 18 20.52 -18.75 -5.71
C ALA A 18 19.08 -18.52 -5.26
N CYS A 19 18.87 -17.54 -4.39
CA CYS A 19 17.57 -16.92 -4.21
C CYS A 19 17.23 -16.28 -5.55
N SER A 20 16.53 -17.01 -6.42
CA SER A 20 15.95 -16.45 -7.63
C SER A 20 15.00 -15.36 -7.18
N ILE A 21 15.39 -14.10 -7.37
CA ILE A 21 14.48 -12.96 -7.32
C ILE A 21 13.48 -13.23 -8.43
N SER A 22 12.33 -13.77 -8.05
CA SER A 22 11.15 -13.73 -8.90
C SER A 22 10.83 -12.24 -9.05
N TRP A 23 10.86 -11.79 -10.29
CA TRP A 23 10.33 -10.47 -10.61
C TRP A 23 8.82 -10.63 -10.54
N GLY A 24 8.26 -10.46 -9.34
CA GLY A 24 6.84 -10.59 -9.02
C GLY A 24 5.98 -9.58 -9.77
N ALA A 25 5.92 -9.72 -11.10
CA ALA A 25 5.25 -8.80 -12.00
C ALA A 25 3.73 -8.77 -11.76
N ASP A 26 3.16 -9.89 -11.30
CA ASP A 26 1.72 -10.06 -11.15
C ASP A 26 1.25 -10.22 -9.68
N LEU A 27 2.12 -9.93 -8.71
CA LEU A 27 1.76 -10.03 -7.29
C LEU A 27 0.72 -8.96 -6.93
N LYS A 28 -0.36 -9.38 -6.26
CA LYS A 28 -1.46 -8.49 -5.86
C LYS A 28 -1.92 -8.86 -4.45
N VAL A 29 -1.78 -7.92 -3.52
CA VAL A 29 -2.39 -8.00 -2.19
C VAL A 29 -3.27 -6.77 -2.02
N ILE A 30 -4.54 -6.98 -1.65
CA ILE A 30 -5.48 -5.91 -1.32
C ILE A 30 -5.86 -6.05 0.15
N VAL A 31 -5.77 -4.94 0.88
CA VAL A 31 -6.24 -4.81 2.25
C VAL A 31 -7.43 -3.85 2.23
N GLU A 32 -8.63 -4.37 2.52
CA GLU A 32 -9.82 -3.54 2.68
C GLU A 32 -9.66 -2.62 3.89
N ALA A 33 -9.96 -1.34 3.70
CA ALA A 33 -9.65 -0.30 4.68
C ALA A 33 -10.40 -0.51 5.99
N GLU A 34 -11.64 -1.00 5.95
CA GLU A 34 -12.44 -1.29 7.13
C GLU A 34 -11.89 -2.43 7.99
N ASN A 35 -10.96 -3.25 7.46
CA ASN A 35 -10.34 -4.37 8.17
C ASN A 35 -9.06 -3.92 8.92
N PHE A 36 -9.07 -2.70 9.45
CA PHE A 36 -8.00 -2.19 10.31
C PHE A 36 -7.96 -2.91 11.67
N LEU A 37 -6.76 -3.02 12.24
CA LEU A 37 -6.49 -3.62 13.54
C LEU A 37 -6.84 -2.68 14.69
N ARG A 38 -6.40 -1.41 14.58
CA ARG A 38 -6.59 -0.38 15.60
C ARG A 38 -6.46 1.02 15.01
N GLU A 39 -6.94 1.99 15.77
CA GLU A 39 -6.82 3.41 15.48
C GLU A 39 -6.45 4.19 16.74
N GLU A 40 -5.89 5.40 16.55
CA GLU A 40 -5.47 6.30 17.63
C GLU A 40 -5.82 7.75 17.29
N ASN A 41 -6.18 8.54 18.31
CA ASN A 41 -6.49 9.97 18.19
C ASN A 41 -7.66 10.31 17.24
N GLY A 42 -8.59 9.38 17.07
CA GLY A 42 -9.81 9.56 16.31
C GLY A 42 -10.67 8.31 16.33
N ALA A 43 -11.77 8.36 15.60
CA ALA A 43 -12.68 7.24 15.41
C ALA A 43 -13.25 7.30 13.99
N VAL A 44 -12.87 6.35 13.15
CA VAL A 44 -13.47 6.18 11.82
C VAL A 44 -14.81 5.46 11.92
N THR A 45 -15.65 5.69 10.93
CA THR A 45 -16.88 4.92 10.74
C THR A 45 -16.68 3.93 9.60
N LYS A 46 -16.96 2.65 9.85
CA LYS A 46 -17.12 1.63 8.80
C LYS A 46 -18.52 1.79 8.20
N THR A 47 -18.64 1.93 6.89
CA THR A 47 -19.92 2.26 6.26
C THR A 47 -20.09 1.61 4.90
N ALA A 48 -21.28 1.06 4.70
CA ALA A 48 -21.77 0.59 3.42
C ALA A 48 -22.51 1.69 2.62
N GLY A 49 -22.82 1.41 1.36
CA GLY A 49 -23.65 2.29 0.53
C GLY A 49 -22.89 3.47 -0.08
N ARG A 50 -21.56 3.35 -0.22
CA ARG A 50 -20.79 4.22 -1.10
C ARG A 50 -20.76 3.60 -2.49
N ILE A 51 -21.10 4.40 -3.49
CA ILE A 51 -21.18 3.93 -4.87
C ILE A 51 -19.81 3.38 -5.27
N GLU A 52 -19.78 2.15 -5.78
CA GLU A 52 -18.57 1.42 -6.21
C GLU A 52 -17.52 1.11 -5.12
N SER A 53 -17.80 1.27 -3.82
CA SER A 53 -16.86 0.81 -2.77
C SER A 53 -16.66 -0.71 -2.85
N SER A 54 -15.43 -1.19 -2.66
CA SER A 54 -15.14 -2.62 -2.61
C SER A 54 -15.94 -3.28 -1.48
N GLY A 55 -16.47 -4.48 -1.73
CA GLY A 55 -17.26 -5.21 -0.72
C GLY A 55 -18.51 -4.49 -0.17
N ASN A 56 -18.93 -3.37 -0.77
CA ASN A 56 -19.94 -2.46 -0.22
C ASN A 56 -19.60 -1.99 1.20
N ASN A 57 -18.34 -1.69 1.48
CA ASN A 57 -17.90 -1.16 2.76
C ASN A 57 -16.62 -0.32 2.58
N CYS A 58 -16.41 0.66 3.45
CA CYS A 58 -15.22 1.52 3.42
C CYS A 58 -15.10 2.32 4.72
N LEU A 59 -13.98 3.03 4.90
CA LEU A 59 -13.75 3.94 6.01
C LEU A 59 -14.16 5.38 5.70
N LEU A 60 -14.87 5.97 6.65
CA LEU A 60 -15.30 7.36 6.66
C LEU A 60 -14.87 8.07 7.94
N GLY A 61 -15.00 9.40 7.94
CA GLY A 61 -14.79 10.20 9.15
C GLY A 61 -13.33 10.34 9.56
N TRP A 62 -12.39 9.96 8.69
CA TRP A 62 -10.96 10.12 8.92
C TRP A 62 -10.53 11.57 8.68
N ASN A 63 -10.97 12.46 9.57
CA ASN A 63 -10.89 13.91 9.37
C ASN A 63 -9.72 14.53 10.14
N ASN A 64 -9.46 14.05 11.35
CA ASN A 64 -8.60 14.76 12.29
C ASN A 64 -7.11 14.55 11.97
N LYS A 65 -6.36 15.65 11.91
CA LYS A 65 -4.90 15.60 11.93
C LYS A 65 -4.39 14.88 13.18
N GLY A 66 -3.42 14.00 13.00
CA GLY A 66 -2.86 13.11 14.04
C GLY A 66 -3.63 11.80 14.21
N HIS A 67 -4.81 11.63 13.61
CA HIS A 67 -5.54 10.36 13.63
C HIS A 67 -4.79 9.31 12.82
N ALA A 68 -4.41 8.23 13.47
CA ALA A 68 -3.69 7.12 12.87
C ALA A 68 -4.54 5.86 12.81
N ILE A 69 -4.32 5.05 11.78
CA ILE A 69 -4.98 3.76 11.59
C ILE A 69 -3.91 2.73 11.19
N GLU A 70 -4.07 1.51 11.68
CA GLU A 70 -3.14 0.41 11.43
C GLU A 70 -3.83 -0.83 10.87
N TRP A 71 -3.15 -1.48 9.93
CA TRP A 71 -3.57 -2.71 9.29
C TRP A 71 -2.49 -3.79 9.37
N GLU A 72 -2.89 -5.06 9.29
CA GLU A 72 -1.99 -6.16 8.94
C GLU A 72 -2.07 -6.41 7.44
N VAL A 73 -0.93 -6.60 6.79
CA VAL A 73 -0.86 -7.13 5.43
C VAL A 73 -0.05 -8.42 5.42
N VAL A 74 -0.52 -9.43 4.69
CA VAL A 74 0.19 -10.68 4.49
C VAL A 74 0.75 -10.70 3.08
N ILE A 75 2.06 -10.55 2.96
CA ILE A 75 2.80 -10.55 1.71
C ILE A 75 3.13 -12.00 1.33
N PRO A 76 2.64 -12.50 0.20
CA PRO A 76 2.77 -13.92 -0.16
C PRO A 76 4.18 -14.29 -0.62
N GLU A 77 4.97 -13.31 -1.08
CA GLU A 77 6.28 -13.52 -1.67
C GLU A 77 7.16 -12.28 -1.48
N THR A 78 8.45 -12.49 -1.16
CA THR A 78 9.41 -11.39 -1.05
C THR A 78 9.59 -10.71 -2.40
N GLY A 79 9.45 -9.39 -2.46
CA GLY A 79 9.59 -8.67 -3.71
C GLY A 79 9.39 -7.16 -3.58
N GLN A 80 9.35 -6.50 -4.74
CA GLN A 80 9.11 -5.07 -4.85
C GLN A 80 7.64 -4.78 -5.19
N TYR A 81 7.01 -3.97 -4.37
CA TYR A 81 5.60 -3.61 -4.48
C TYR A 81 5.44 -2.09 -4.61
N LYS A 82 4.61 -1.62 -5.54
CA LYS A 82 4.05 -0.28 -5.44
C LYS A 82 2.86 -0.30 -4.49
N ILE A 83 2.72 0.76 -3.70
CA ILE A 83 1.57 0.95 -2.81
C ILE A 83 0.55 1.85 -3.50
N VAL A 84 -0.69 1.38 -3.56
CA VAL A 84 -1.83 2.08 -4.17
C VAL A 84 -2.91 2.32 -3.12
N LEU A 85 -3.44 3.54 -3.07
CA LEU A 85 -4.55 3.90 -2.18
C LEU A 85 -5.81 4.12 -3.02
N ARG A 86 -6.89 3.41 -2.70
CA ARG A 86 -8.22 3.71 -3.24
C ARG A 86 -8.98 4.61 -2.27
N TYR A 87 -9.21 5.86 -2.67
CA TYR A 87 -9.71 6.90 -1.78
C TYR A 87 -10.74 7.81 -2.45
N ALA A 88 -11.53 8.52 -1.65
CA ALA A 88 -12.40 9.59 -2.12
C ALA A 88 -12.28 10.82 -1.20
N ASN A 89 -11.85 11.94 -1.77
CA ASN A 89 -11.70 13.22 -1.09
C ASN A 89 -12.75 14.20 -1.63
N GLY A 90 -13.84 14.38 -0.87
CA GLY A 90 -14.91 15.32 -1.20
C GLY A 90 -14.65 16.76 -0.75
N ARG A 91 -13.44 17.10 -0.28
CA ARG A 91 -13.03 18.48 0.00
C ARG A 91 -12.54 19.15 -1.29
N ASN A 92 -12.51 20.48 -1.28
CA ASN A 92 -11.89 21.28 -2.34
C ASN A 92 -10.40 21.58 -2.07
N TRP A 93 -9.77 20.87 -1.14
CA TRP A 93 -8.33 20.93 -0.86
C TRP A 93 -7.73 19.52 -0.80
N THR A 94 -6.44 19.43 -1.09
CA THR A 94 -5.64 18.21 -0.92
C THR A 94 -5.55 17.83 0.55
N THR A 95 -5.80 16.56 0.86
CA THR A 95 -5.54 16.00 2.19
C THR A 95 -4.25 15.20 2.19
N LEU A 96 -3.66 15.05 3.37
CA LEU A 96 -2.30 14.55 3.50
C LEU A 96 -2.25 13.32 4.39
N ARG A 97 -1.42 12.35 4.01
CA ARG A 97 -1.14 11.14 4.78
C ARG A 97 0.36 10.90 4.89
N SER A 98 0.82 10.34 6.00
CA SER A 98 2.11 9.64 6.04
C SER A 98 1.87 8.15 6.22
N LEU A 99 2.76 7.31 5.69
CA LEU A 99 2.66 5.85 5.82
C LEU A 99 3.99 5.26 6.29
N THR A 100 3.89 4.28 7.19
CA THR A 100 5.02 3.44 7.61
C THR A 100 4.67 1.96 7.43
N VAL A 101 5.68 1.17 7.11
CA VAL A 101 5.64 -0.30 7.15
C VAL A 101 6.59 -0.75 8.26
N ASP A 102 6.11 -1.58 9.18
CA ASP A 102 6.84 -2.06 10.36
C ASP A 102 7.54 -0.93 11.15
N GLY A 103 6.84 0.19 11.30
CA GLY A 103 7.32 1.36 12.02
C GLY A 103 8.36 2.22 11.28
N GLN A 104 8.71 1.88 10.03
CA GLN A 104 9.65 2.63 9.21
C GLN A 104 8.96 3.28 8.00
N VAL A 105 9.39 4.49 7.64
CA VAL A 105 8.94 5.13 6.40
C VAL A 105 9.66 4.46 5.23
N PRO A 106 8.95 3.83 4.27
CA PRO A 106 9.62 3.05 3.22
C PRO A 106 10.47 3.88 2.24
N ALA A 107 10.06 5.13 2.01
CA ALA A 107 10.76 6.10 1.18
C ALA A 107 10.21 7.51 1.46
N LYS A 108 10.95 8.56 1.08
CA LYS A 108 10.57 9.97 1.29
C LYS A 108 9.15 10.30 0.82
N ALA A 109 8.67 9.71 -0.28
CA ALA A 109 7.31 9.93 -0.80
C ALA A 109 6.20 9.50 0.19
N PHE A 110 6.50 8.59 1.13
CA PHE A 110 5.55 8.14 2.14
C PHE A 110 5.53 9.02 3.40
N GLU A 111 6.46 9.97 3.56
CA GLU A 111 6.37 10.98 4.64
C GLU A 111 5.19 11.93 4.40
N ARG A 112 4.81 12.13 3.14
CA ARG A 112 3.75 13.04 2.72
C ARG A 112 3.14 12.58 1.38
N ILE A 113 2.06 11.83 1.48
CA ILE A 113 1.21 11.40 0.37
C ILE A 113 0.09 12.44 0.21
N GLU A 114 -0.11 12.90 -1.02
CA GLU A 114 -1.13 13.90 -1.36
C GLU A 114 -2.36 13.24 -1.99
N LEU A 115 -3.50 13.39 -1.34
CA LEU A 115 -4.80 12.90 -1.79
C LEU A 115 -5.61 14.07 -2.34
N LEU A 116 -5.58 14.24 -3.66
CA LEU A 116 -6.23 15.35 -4.36
C LEU A 116 -7.76 15.28 -4.24
N PRO A 117 -8.48 16.41 -4.35
CA PRO A 117 -9.93 16.42 -4.49
C PRO A 117 -10.41 15.46 -5.59
N SER A 118 -11.37 14.58 -5.25
CA SER A 118 -11.94 13.61 -6.20
C SER A 118 -13.39 13.93 -6.59
N GLY A 119 -13.87 15.13 -6.25
CA GLY A 119 -15.21 15.62 -6.60
C GLY A 119 -16.32 15.22 -5.62
N GLY A 120 -16.09 14.26 -4.71
CA GLY A 120 -17.09 13.88 -3.72
C GLY A 120 -16.66 12.75 -2.79
N PHE A 121 -17.53 12.43 -1.83
CA PHE A 121 -17.35 11.32 -0.88
C PHE A 121 -18.06 10.04 -1.34
N ALA A 122 -18.19 9.83 -2.65
CA ALA A 122 -18.80 8.65 -3.30
C ALA A 122 -20.21 8.30 -2.78
N LYS A 123 -21.03 9.32 -2.48
CA LYS A 123 -22.40 9.10 -1.94
C LYS A 123 -23.43 8.84 -3.04
N THR A 124 -23.33 9.57 -4.14
CA THR A 124 -24.33 9.60 -5.21
C THR A 124 -23.77 9.20 -6.57
N GLU A 125 -22.44 9.13 -6.69
CA GLU A 125 -21.71 8.74 -7.87
C GLU A 125 -20.36 8.12 -7.47
N ASN A 126 -19.65 7.52 -8.44
CA ASN A 126 -18.30 7.03 -8.20
C ASN A 126 -17.32 8.21 -8.20
N ASN A 127 -16.78 8.56 -7.03
CA ASN A 127 -15.71 9.56 -6.85
C ASN A 127 -14.40 8.93 -6.35
N TRP A 128 -14.26 7.60 -6.46
CA TRP A 128 -13.06 6.90 -6.01
C TRP A 128 -11.90 7.14 -6.97
N GLN A 129 -10.69 7.27 -6.43
CA GLN A 129 -9.45 7.42 -7.19
C GLN A 129 -8.45 6.37 -6.71
N ASN A 130 -7.64 5.85 -7.64
CA ASN A 130 -6.54 4.94 -7.34
C ASN A 130 -5.22 5.71 -7.42
N LEU A 131 -4.68 6.12 -6.27
CA LEU A 131 -3.39 6.81 -6.22
C LEU A 131 -2.26 5.80 -6.06
N THR A 132 -1.39 5.69 -7.06
CA THR A 132 -0.06 5.08 -6.88
C THR A 132 0.88 6.12 -6.28
N VAL A 133 1.58 5.78 -5.19
CA VAL A 133 2.59 6.67 -4.62
C VAL A 133 3.81 6.75 -5.57
N VAL A 134 4.20 7.97 -5.95
CA VAL A 134 5.27 8.22 -6.92
C VAL A 134 6.38 9.10 -6.34
N ASP A 135 7.57 9.04 -6.92
CA ASP A 135 8.72 9.88 -6.58
C ASP A 135 8.63 11.28 -7.25
N GLU A 136 9.65 12.11 -7.03
CA GLU A 136 9.75 13.46 -7.61
C GLU A 136 9.83 13.46 -9.16
N ARG A 137 10.05 12.29 -9.79
CA ARG A 137 10.04 12.10 -11.25
C ARG A 137 8.72 11.51 -11.76
N HIS A 138 7.72 11.39 -10.90
CA HIS A 138 6.42 10.75 -11.17
C HIS A 138 6.50 9.26 -11.52
N GLU A 139 7.56 8.57 -11.08
CA GLU A 139 7.67 7.12 -11.22
C GLU A 139 7.13 6.41 -9.96
N PRO A 140 6.45 5.26 -10.08
CA PRO A 140 5.99 4.50 -8.92
C PRO A 140 7.14 4.17 -7.96
N VAL A 141 6.94 4.49 -6.67
CA VAL A 141 7.89 4.08 -5.63
C VAL A 141 7.69 2.61 -5.34
N LEU A 142 8.75 1.83 -5.56
CA LEU A 142 8.78 0.41 -5.25
C LEU A 142 9.32 0.21 -3.84
N VAL A 143 8.51 -0.43 -2.99
CA VAL A 143 8.83 -0.80 -1.62
C VAL A 143 9.23 -2.27 -1.59
N GLU A 144 10.39 -2.56 -1.00
CA GLU A 144 10.81 -3.94 -0.74
C GLU A 144 10.00 -4.49 0.45
N MET A 145 9.30 -5.59 0.21
CA MET A 145 8.51 -6.30 1.22
C MET A 145 9.02 -7.72 1.31
N ALA A 146 9.23 -8.21 2.54
CA ALA A 146 9.52 -9.63 2.75
C ALA A 146 8.23 -10.45 2.67
N GLN A 147 8.35 -11.75 2.36
CA GLN A 147 7.24 -12.67 2.55
C GLN A 147 6.86 -12.74 4.04
N GLY A 148 5.58 -12.60 4.36
CA GLY A 148 5.07 -12.71 5.72
C GLY A 148 4.13 -11.60 6.12
N LYS A 149 3.91 -11.46 7.44
CA LYS A 149 3.04 -10.45 8.02
C LYS A 149 3.81 -9.14 8.21
N HIS A 150 3.21 -8.03 7.82
CA HIS A 150 3.71 -6.69 8.03
C HIS A 150 2.63 -5.81 8.63
N GLN A 151 3.05 -4.85 9.47
CA GLN A 151 2.18 -3.81 9.99
C GLN A 151 2.26 -2.58 9.09
N VAL A 152 1.11 -2.08 8.66
CA VAL A 152 1.01 -0.85 7.88
C VAL A 152 0.29 0.17 8.73
N ARG A 153 0.92 1.32 8.95
CA ARG A 153 0.33 2.43 9.70
C ARG A 153 0.26 3.66 8.82
N MET A 154 -0.87 4.35 8.84
CA MET A 154 -1.02 5.63 8.16
C MET A 154 -1.56 6.69 9.12
N VAL A 155 -1.01 7.90 9.04
CA VAL A 155 -1.37 9.04 9.89
C VAL A 155 -1.96 10.14 9.02
N ASN A 156 -3.08 10.71 9.45
CA ASN A 156 -3.67 11.90 8.84
C ASN A 156 -2.87 13.14 9.22
N LEU A 157 -2.36 13.87 8.23
CA LEU A 157 -1.55 15.08 8.43
C LEU A 157 -2.36 16.38 8.27
N GLY A 158 -3.67 16.28 8.06
CA GLY A 158 -4.61 17.39 7.83
C GLY A 158 -4.83 17.68 6.33
N GLY A 159 -5.30 18.88 6.04
CA GLY A 159 -5.45 19.43 4.71
C GLY A 159 -4.34 20.44 4.37
N ILE A 160 -4.10 20.69 3.08
CA ILE A 160 -3.27 21.83 2.70
C ILE A 160 -4.05 23.12 3.02
N GLY A 161 -3.49 23.94 3.92
CA GLY A 161 -4.09 25.22 4.32
C GLY A 161 -5.17 25.12 5.40
N ASN A 162 -5.45 23.94 5.97
CA ASN A 162 -6.35 23.75 7.10
C ASN A 162 -6.10 22.39 7.80
N ASP A 163 -6.64 22.15 8.99
CA ASP A 163 -6.44 20.88 9.71
C ASP A 163 -7.43 19.77 9.33
N ASP A 164 -8.40 20.03 8.44
CA ASP A 164 -9.40 19.04 8.01
C ASP A 164 -8.84 18.12 6.92
N GLY A 165 -8.46 16.91 7.32
CA GLY A 165 -7.95 15.87 6.43
C GLY A 165 -9.01 14.88 5.96
N ALA A 166 -10.30 15.23 5.93
CA ALA A 166 -11.41 14.33 5.60
C ALA A 166 -11.20 13.59 4.27
N THR A 167 -11.12 12.27 4.33
CA THR A 167 -10.99 11.40 3.16
C THR A 167 -11.58 10.03 3.48
N ASN A 168 -12.38 9.50 2.56
CA ASN A 168 -12.79 8.11 2.63
C ASN A 168 -11.66 7.24 2.11
N LEU A 169 -11.44 6.09 2.73
CA LEU A 169 -10.50 5.08 2.26
C LEU A 169 -11.26 3.78 2.03
N ASP A 170 -11.10 3.19 0.85
CA ASP A 170 -11.72 1.93 0.45
C ASP A 170 -10.76 0.77 0.63
N ALA A 171 -9.56 0.87 0.05
CA ALA A 171 -8.59 -0.20 0.12
C ALA A 171 -7.14 0.29 -0.04
N ILE A 172 -6.20 -0.54 0.39
CA ILE A 172 -4.76 -0.39 0.20
C ILE A 172 -4.26 -1.57 -0.65
N GLY A 173 -3.64 -1.28 -1.78
CA GLY A 173 -3.04 -2.26 -2.68
C GLY A 173 -1.53 -2.31 -2.52
N PHE A 174 -0.99 -3.50 -2.31
CA PHE A 174 0.43 -3.81 -2.49
C PHE A 174 0.53 -4.59 -3.79
N LEU A 175 0.95 -3.91 -4.85
CA LEU A 175 0.85 -4.39 -6.22
C LEU A 175 2.25 -4.55 -6.84
N GLY A 176 2.44 -5.59 -7.65
CA GLY A 176 3.60 -5.70 -8.53
C GLY A 176 3.69 -4.51 -9.48
N LYS A 177 4.90 -4.20 -9.96
CA LYS A 177 5.16 -2.99 -10.76
C LYS A 177 4.20 -2.83 -11.95
N THR A 178 3.90 -3.92 -12.65
CA THR A 178 3.09 -3.95 -13.87
C THR A 178 1.60 -4.16 -13.64
N VAL A 179 1.17 -4.48 -12.41
CA VAL A 179 -0.25 -4.68 -12.10
C VAL A 179 -0.99 -3.34 -12.21
N ASP A 180 -2.09 -3.33 -12.95
CA ASP A 180 -2.97 -2.16 -13.08
C ASP A 180 -3.58 -1.78 -11.72
N PRO A 181 -3.44 -0.54 -11.23
CA PRO A 181 -4.08 -0.07 -9.99
C PRO A 181 -5.60 -0.26 -9.97
N ASP A 182 -6.27 -0.34 -11.12
CA ASP A 182 -7.71 -0.54 -11.23
C ASP A 182 -8.19 -1.93 -10.77
N VAL A 183 -7.26 -2.82 -10.41
CA VAL A 183 -7.58 -4.07 -9.70
C VAL A 183 -8.19 -3.84 -8.31
N LEU A 184 -8.11 -2.62 -7.77
CA LEU A 184 -8.83 -2.16 -6.56
C LEU A 184 -10.27 -1.70 -6.88
N GLY A 185 -10.65 -1.62 -8.16
CA GLY A 185 -11.91 -1.05 -8.63
C GLY A 185 -11.67 0.15 -9.53
N LYS A 186 -12.48 0.28 -10.58
CA LYS A 186 -12.30 1.38 -11.56
C LYS A 186 -12.52 2.75 -10.91
N PRO A 187 -11.64 3.72 -11.16
CA PRO A 187 -11.81 5.06 -10.64
C PRO A 187 -13.03 5.73 -11.26
N GLY A 188 -13.59 6.65 -10.49
CA GLY A 188 -14.66 7.54 -10.88
C GLY A 188 -14.20 8.65 -11.84
N LYS A 189 -15.17 9.42 -12.32
CA LYS A 189 -14.91 10.64 -13.10
C LYS A 189 -14.49 11.79 -12.21
#